data_AF-A0AAD8UK12-F1
#
_entry.id   AF-A0AAD8UK12-F1
#
_cell.length_a   1.000
_cell.length_b   1.000
_cell.length_c   1.000
_cell.angle_alpha   90.00
_cell.angle_beta   90.00
_cell.angle_gamma   90.00
#
_symmetry.space_group_name_H-M   'P 1'
#
loop_
_entity.id
_entity.type
_entity.pdbx_description
1 polymer ?
#
loop_
_entity_poly.entity_id
_entity_poly.type
_entity_poly.pdbx_seq_one_letter_code
_entity_poly.pdbx_strand_id
1 'polypeptide(L)'
;MAPVTHQTTRGQASQSTTPFRQIRAHFDDETITVYQAYNAAIAEAAVSAQKLDASPNFKLTRMTWIKPSWAWMLYRAGYSYKDRGQERILAIKMTHAGFVDLLRQSVLTHGSDLDKGDGRVRVQWDPERDVRLEKLPYRSIQIGIPAGICGGWVAEGISGIEDVTARARELKRVLAERPDVGDDELMVLGLVPAEKEFLVPEDVGDILGIGSFLKID
;
A
#
# COMPACT_ATOMS: atom_id res chain seq x y z
N MET A 1 30.42 -52.66 -16.30
CA MET A 1 29.21 -51.82 -16.19
C MET A 1 29.42 -50.87 -15.04
N ALA A 2 29.59 -49.57 -15.32
CA ALA A 2 29.73 -48.52 -14.32
C ALA A 2 28.43 -47.69 -14.31
N PRO A 3 27.93 -47.22 -13.16
CA PRO A 3 26.70 -46.44 -13.13
C PRO A 3 26.98 -45.01 -13.59
N VAL A 4 26.17 -44.54 -14.53
CA VAL A 4 26.13 -43.14 -14.97
C VAL A 4 25.27 -42.37 -13.98
N THR A 5 25.88 -41.50 -13.20
CA THR A 5 25.17 -40.57 -12.32
C THR A 5 24.72 -39.37 -13.15
N HIS A 6 23.43 -39.29 -13.47
CA HIS A 6 22.84 -38.06 -14.01
C HIS A 6 22.83 -36.97 -12.93
N GLN A 7 23.81 -36.07 -12.99
CA GLN A 7 23.70 -34.77 -12.33
C GLN A 7 22.71 -33.93 -13.14
N THR A 8 21.47 -33.90 -12.69
CA THR A 8 20.49 -32.90 -13.14
C THR A 8 20.94 -31.54 -12.63
N THR A 9 21.58 -30.76 -13.49
CA THR A 9 21.88 -29.34 -13.26
C THR A 9 20.55 -28.61 -13.07
N ARG A 10 20.20 -28.28 -11.82
CA ARG A 10 19.10 -27.33 -11.56
C ARG A 10 19.50 -26.00 -12.18
N GLY A 11 18.74 -25.58 -13.19
CA GLY A 11 18.85 -24.25 -13.78
C GLY A 11 18.77 -23.19 -12.70
N GLN A 12 19.73 -22.28 -12.71
CA GLN A 12 19.67 -21.03 -11.95
C GLN A 12 18.46 -20.25 -12.47
N ALA A 13 17.38 -20.23 -11.68
CA ALA A 13 16.37 -19.20 -11.82
C ALA A 13 17.06 -17.86 -11.51
N SER A 14 17.05 -16.93 -12.46
CA SER A 14 17.54 -15.58 -12.29
C SER A 14 16.82 -14.94 -11.10
N GLN A 15 17.51 -14.74 -9.98
CA GLN A 15 16.96 -13.98 -8.85
C GLN A 15 16.82 -12.52 -9.29
N SER A 16 15.63 -12.13 -9.72
CA SER A 16 15.29 -10.70 -9.78
C SER A 16 15.20 -10.21 -8.33
N THR A 17 16.25 -9.56 -7.83
CA THR A 17 16.23 -8.92 -6.53
C THR A 17 15.26 -7.74 -6.60
N THR A 18 14.20 -7.75 -5.77
CA THR A 18 13.24 -6.64 -5.69
C THR A 18 13.98 -5.30 -5.45
N PRO A 19 13.73 -4.25 -6.26
CA PRO A 19 14.37 -2.96 -6.07
C PRO A 19 14.10 -2.36 -4.69
N PHE A 20 15.07 -1.62 -4.14
CA PHE A 20 14.95 -1.02 -2.80
C PHE A 20 13.75 -0.08 -2.67
N ARG A 21 13.46 0.70 -3.71
CA ARG A 21 12.28 1.57 -3.84
C ARG A 21 11.52 1.17 -5.09
N GLN A 22 10.29 0.72 -4.90
CA GLN A 22 9.37 0.32 -5.96
C GLN A 22 7.95 0.38 -5.39
N ILE A 23 7.01 0.90 -6.18
CA ILE A 23 5.58 0.89 -5.82
C ILE A 23 5.04 -0.50 -6.15
N ARG A 24 4.58 -1.21 -5.13
CA ARG A 24 3.84 -2.47 -5.28
C ARG A 24 2.41 -2.24 -4.84
N ALA A 25 1.47 -2.68 -5.66
CA ALA A 25 0.06 -2.44 -5.44
C ALA A 25 -0.79 -3.49 -6.15
N HIS A 26 -2.03 -3.64 -5.69
CA HIS A 26 -3.06 -4.33 -6.44
C HIS A 26 -3.74 -3.36 -7.41
N PHE A 27 -3.74 -3.69 -8.70
CA PHE A 27 -4.34 -2.86 -9.75
C PHE A 27 -4.83 -3.71 -10.92
N ASP A 28 -5.90 -3.23 -11.56
CA ASP A 28 -6.42 -3.71 -12.83
C ASP A 28 -6.06 -2.73 -13.95
N ASP A 29 -6.67 -2.86 -15.12
CA ASP A 29 -6.33 -2.06 -16.30
C ASP A 29 -6.71 -0.57 -16.15
N GLU A 30 -7.58 -0.23 -15.22
CA GLU A 30 -8.12 1.12 -15.06
C GLU A 30 -7.71 1.77 -13.72
N THR A 31 -7.62 0.95 -12.67
CA THR A 31 -7.55 1.43 -11.29
C THR A 31 -6.43 0.77 -10.50
N ILE A 32 -5.91 1.53 -9.54
CA ILE A 32 -5.00 1.08 -8.49
C ILE A 32 -5.73 1.14 -7.15
N THR A 33 -5.51 0.14 -6.30
CA THR A 33 -6.00 0.10 -4.93
C THR A 33 -5.00 0.74 -3.98
N VAL A 34 -5.49 1.62 -3.12
CA VAL A 34 -4.75 2.12 -1.96
C VAL A 34 -5.56 1.94 -0.70
N TYR A 35 -4.89 1.83 0.44
CA TYR A 35 -5.52 1.51 1.70
C TYR A 35 -5.44 2.65 2.71
N GLN A 36 -6.51 2.78 3.50
CA GLN A 36 -6.61 3.64 4.66
C GLN A 36 -7.33 2.92 5.80
N ALA A 37 -7.13 3.38 7.03
CA ALA A 37 -7.84 2.84 8.19
C ALA A 37 -8.55 3.95 8.97
N TYR A 38 -9.75 3.64 9.46
CA TYR A 38 -10.66 4.58 10.10
C TYR A 38 -11.42 3.93 11.26
N ASN A 39 -12.13 4.76 12.03
CA ASN A 39 -13.19 4.28 12.93
C ASN A 39 -14.41 3.80 12.13
N ALA A 40 -15.28 3.03 12.79
CA ALA A 40 -16.49 2.49 12.17
C ALA A 40 -17.39 3.57 11.53
N ALA A 41 -17.62 4.70 12.22
CA ALA A 41 -18.51 5.75 11.73
C ALA A 41 -18.06 6.41 10.42
N ILE A 42 -16.75 6.53 10.18
CA ILE A 42 -16.22 7.02 8.90
C ILE A 42 -16.33 5.92 7.84
N ALA A 43 -15.88 4.71 8.15
CA ALA A 43 -15.83 3.62 7.20
C ALA A 43 -17.21 3.19 6.68
N GLU A 44 -18.18 3.03 7.58
CA GLU A 44 -19.55 2.61 7.23
C GLU A 44 -20.25 3.66 6.36
N ALA A 45 -20.10 4.95 6.70
CA ALA A 45 -20.61 6.04 5.88
C ALA A 45 -19.93 6.09 4.51
N ALA A 46 -18.61 5.94 4.47
CA ALA A 46 -17.83 6.00 3.24
C ALA A 46 -18.18 4.89 2.27
N VAL A 47 -18.32 3.66 2.75
CA VAL A 47 -18.71 2.51 1.93
C VAL A 47 -20.16 2.63 1.45
N SER A 48 -21.08 3.02 2.33
CA SER A 48 -22.51 3.17 1.98
C SER A 48 -22.73 4.25 0.91
N ALA A 49 -22.06 5.39 1.06
CA ALA A 49 -22.20 6.52 0.14
C ALA A 49 -21.20 6.48 -1.04
N GLN A 50 -20.27 5.53 -1.06
CA GLN A 50 -19.10 5.52 -1.94
C GLN A 50 -18.36 6.86 -1.95
N LYS A 51 -18.23 7.49 -0.77
CA LYS A 51 -17.63 8.82 -0.62
C LYS A 51 -16.94 8.98 0.72
N LEU A 52 -15.62 9.21 0.70
CA LEU A 52 -14.80 9.17 1.92
C LEU A 52 -15.17 10.24 2.98
N ASP A 53 -15.66 11.40 2.53
CA ASP A 53 -16.11 12.51 3.40
C ASP A 53 -17.60 12.44 3.74
N ALA A 54 -18.29 11.32 3.52
CA ALA A 54 -19.71 11.16 3.87
C ALA A 54 -19.99 11.26 5.37
N SER A 55 -18.97 11.06 6.22
CA SER A 55 -19.07 11.22 7.67
C SER A 55 -18.57 12.59 8.12
N PRO A 56 -19.26 13.31 9.03
CA PRO A 56 -18.76 14.56 9.60
C PRO A 56 -17.49 14.36 10.45
N ASN A 57 -17.16 13.11 10.79
CA ASN A 57 -15.93 12.75 11.50
C ASN A 57 -14.70 12.74 10.57
N PHE A 58 -14.90 12.63 9.26
CA PHE A 58 -13.82 12.78 8.29
C PHE A 58 -13.44 14.26 8.17
N LYS A 59 -12.15 14.57 8.28
CA LYS A 59 -11.66 15.96 8.26
C LYS A 59 -10.81 16.19 7.02
N LEU A 60 -11.33 17.03 6.13
CA LEU A 60 -10.61 17.53 4.95
C LEU A 60 -9.50 18.52 5.31
N THR A 61 -9.54 19.09 6.52
CA THR A 61 -8.60 20.12 6.99
C THR A 61 -7.26 19.58 7.47
N ARG A 62 -7.04 18.26 7.41
CA ARG A 62 -5.78 17.62 7.79
C ARG A 62 -5.25 16.77 6.64
N MET A 63 -3.94 16.54 6.68
CA MET A 63 -3.31 15.58 5.80
C MET A 63 -3.87 14.17 6.04
N THR A 64 -4.12 13.46 4.95
CA THR A 64 -4.57 12.06 4.94
C THR A 64 -3.52 11.20 4.25
N TRP A 65 -3.34 9.96 4.71
CA TRP A 65 -2.24 9.10 4.24
C TRP A 65 -2.78 7.85 3.56
N ILE A 66 -2.39 7.61 2.31
CA ILE A 66 -2.73 6.40 1.54
C ILE A 66 -1.51 5.48 1.41
N LYS A 67 -1.76 4.17 1.31
CA LYS A 67 -0.72 3.13 1.21
C LYS A 67 -1.11 2.12 0.13
N PRO A 68 -0.32 1.94 -0.93
CA PRO A 68 -0.62 0.90 -1.92
C PRO A 68 -0.35 -0.52 -1.40
N SER A 69 0.60 -0.70 -0.46
CA SER A 69 0.95 -2.01 0.14
C SER A 69 -0.06 -2.42 1.21
N TRP A 70 -0.65 -3.61 1.01
CA TRP A 70 -1.56 -4.30 1.92
C TRP A 70 -0.85 -4.63 3.22
N ALA A 71 0.32 -5.27 3.16
CA ALA A 71 1.09 -5.64 4.34
C ALA A 71 1.52 -4.40 5.15
N TRP A 72 1.90 -3.31 4.48
CA TRP A 72 2.22 -2.05 5.16
C TRP A 72 0.98 -1.45 5.84
N MET A 73 -0.19 -1.49 5.20
CA MET A 73 -1.44 -1.10 5.85
C MET A 73 -1.74 -1.97 7.08
N LEU A 74 -1.63 -3.29 6.97
CA LEU A 74 -1.88 -4.22 8.07
C LEU A 74 -0.95 -3.96 9.26
N TYR A 75 0.34 -3.72 9.00
CA TYR A 75 1.29 -3.32 10.02
C TYR A 75 0.84 -2.02 10.73
N ARG A 76 0.41 -1.02 9.95
CA ARG A 76 0.05 0.30 10.48
C ARG A 76 -1.23 0.30 11.30
N ALA A 77 -2.21 -0.53 10.96
CA ALA A 77 -3.48 -0.69 11.67
C ALA A 77 -3.54 -1.92 12.60
N GLY A 78 -2.47 -2.70 12.71
CA GLY A 78 -2.46 -3.94 13.50
C GLY A 78 -3.55 -4.92 13.06
N TYR A 79 -3.72 -5.14 11.75
CA TYR A 79 -4.83 -5.90 11.17
C TYR A 79 -6.24 -5.43 11.59
N SER A 80 -6.42 -4.12 11.85
CA SER A 80 -7.62 -3.48 12.41
C SER A 80 -7.80 -3.58 13.94
N TYR A 81 -6.80 -4.06 14.67
CA TYR A 81 -6.86 -4.20 16.14
C TYR A 81 -6.05 -3.15 16.90
N LYS A 82 -5.41 -2.19 16.21
CA LYS A 82 -4.51 -1.23 16.86
C LYS A 82 -5.21 -0.28 17.84
N ASP A 83 -6.26 0.39 17.38
CA ASP A 83 -7.05 1.33 18.18
C ASP A 83 -8.40 1.62 17.50
N ARG A 84 -9.32 2.27 18.23
CA ARG A 84 -10.66 2.63 17.73
C ARG A 84 -10.66 3.54 16.50
N GLY A 85 -9.60 4.32 16.30
CA GLY A 85 -9.43 5.18 15.14
C GLY A 85 -9.01 4.43 13.87
N GLN A 86 -8.62 3.15 13.99
CA GLN A 86 -8.12 2.30 12.90
C GLN A 86 -8.76 0.90 12.90
N GLU A 87 -9.99 0.80 13.40
CA GLU A 87 -10.70 -0.48 13.57
C GLU A 87 -11.36 -1.01 12.27
N ARG A 88 -11.39 -0.18 11.22
CA ARG A 88 -11.82 -0.54 9.86
C ARG A 88 -10.73 -0.23 8.85
N ILE A 89 -10.52 -1.10 7.87
CA ILE A 89 -9.58 -0.91 6.77
C ILE A 89 -10.36 -0.83 5.47
N LEU A 90 -10.17 0.26 4.73
CA LEU A 90 -10.80 0.49 3.43
C LEU A 90 -9.80 0.27 2.31
N ALA A 91 -10.21 -0.48 1.29
CA ALA A 91 -9.59 -0.51 -0.02
C ALA A 91 -10.27 0.58 -0.88
N ILE A 92 -9.49 1.54 -1.34
CA ILE A 92 -9.93 2.70 -2.11
C ILE A 92 -9.35 2.59 -3.50
N LYS A 93 -10.21 2.55 -4.52
CA LYS A 93 -9.81 2.53 -5.93
C LYS A 93 -9.68 3.96 -6.46
N MET A 94 -8.65 4.18 -7.24
CA MET A 94 -8.41 5.42 -7.99
C MET A 94 -7.90 5.08 -9.38
N THR A 95 -8.15 5.95 -10.36
CA THR A 95 -7.63 5.75 -11.71
C THR A 95 -6.10 5.81 -11.71
N HIS A 96 -5.45 5.09 -12.63
CA HIS A 96 -3.99 5.16 -12.77
C HIS A 96 -3.53 6.61 -13.03
N ALA A 97 -4.24 7.33 -13.89
CA ALA A 97 -3.97 8.74 -14.19
C ALA A 97 -4.04 9.61 -12.93
N GLY A 98 -5.12 9.50 -12.14
CA GLY A 98 -5.27 10.26 -10.91
C GLY A 98 -4.18 9.96 -9.86
N PHE A 99 -3.76 8.69 -9.77
CA PHE A 99 -2.65 8.31 -8.89
C PHE A 99 -1.32 8.92 -9.35
N VAL A 100 -1.00 8.84 -10.64
CA VAL A 100 0.23 9.41 -11.21
C VAL A 100 0.25 10.93 -11.06
N ASP A 101 -0.88 11.61 -11.32
CA ASP A 101 -0.98 13.07 -11.17
C ASP A 101 -0.83 13.52 -9.71
N LEU A 102 -1.30 12.72 -8.76
CA LEU A 102 -1.04 12.93 -7.34
C LEU A 102 0.46 12.80 -7.03
N LEU A 103 1.15 11.80 -7.59
CA LEU A 103 2.58 11.59 -7.38
C LEU A 103 3.45 12.68 -8.03
N ARG A 104 3.04 13.26 -9.16
CA ARG A 104 3.74 14.41 -9.77
C ARG A 104 3.80 15.65 -8.88
N GLN A 105 2.84 15.79 -7.96
CA GLN A 105 2.77 16.89 -7.01
C GLN A 105 3.60 16.62 -5.74
N SER A 106 4.34 15.52 -5.71
CA SER A 106 4.99 15.04 -4.48
C SER A 106 6.37 15.61 -4.24
N VAL A 107 6.75 15.59 -2.97
CA VAL A 107 8.12 15.74 -2.51
C VAL A 107 8.46 14.62 -1.55
N LEU A 108 9.67 14.06 -1.71
CA LEU A 108 10.22 13.12 -0.75
C LEU A 108 10.45 13.82 0.59
N THR A 109 9.98 13.19 1.66
CA THR A 109 10.27 13.63 3.03
C THR A 109 10.89 12.49 3.82
N HIS A 110 11.75 12.87 4.77
CA HIS A 110 12.37 11.95 5.71
C HIS A 110 11.91 12.31 7.13
N GLY A 111 11.46 11.33 7.91
CA GLY A 111 11.17 11.52 9.34
C GLY A 111 10.20 12.67 9.65
N SER A 112 10.64 13.59 10.51
CA SER A 112 9.85 14.67 11.13
C SER A 112 9.57 15.89 10.23
N ASP A 113 9.98 15.89 8.96
CA ASP A 113 9.77 17.01 8.01
C ASP A 113 8.32 17.20 7.52
N LEU A 114 7.35 16.67 8.27
CA LEU A 114 5.93 16.65 7.89
C LEU A 114 5.22 18.00 8.00
N ASP A 115 5.85 19.00 8.61
CA ASP A 115 5.14 20.18 9.12
C ASP A 115 5.38 21.49 8.33
N LYS A 116 5.94 21.42 7.12
CA LYS A 116 6.23 22.67 6.37
C LYS A 116 5.02 23.35 5.74
N GLY A 117 3.81 22.77 5.82
CA GLY A 117 2.57 23.43 5.39
C GLY A 117 2.53 23.93 3.94
N ASP A 118 3.50 23.54 3.10
CA ASP A 118 3.72 24.10 1.76
C ASP A 118 2.69 23.64 0.70
N GLY A 119 1.65 22.90 1.12
CA GLY A 119 0.58 22.43 0.25
C GLY A 119 0.94 21.28 -0.69
N ARG A 120 2.16 20.69 -0.60
CA ARG A 120 2.59 19.60 -1.49
C ARG A 120 2.27 18.21 -0.96
N VAL A 121 2.12 17.26 -1.89
CA VAL A 121 1.99 15.83 -1.56
C VAL A 121 3.28 15.34 -0.92
N ARG A 122 3.18 14.60 0.18
CA ARG A 122 4.35 14.08 0.91
C ARG A 122 4.54 12.62 0.60
N VAL A 123 5.73 12.23 0.17
CA VAL A 123 6.06 10.82 0.00
C VAL A 123 7.11 10.39 1.00
N GLN A 124 6.82 9.30 1.70
CA GLN A 124 7.76 8.60 2.55
C GLN A 124 7.97 7.19 2.01
N TRP A 125 9.24 6.82 1.87
CA TRP A 125 9.63 5.42 1.72
C TRP A 125 9.78 4.85 3.13
N ASP A 126 8.89 3.99 3.57
CA ASP A 126 8.90 3.35 4.89
C ASP A 126 9.47 1.92 4.83
N PRO A 127 9.88 1.32 5.96
CA PRO A 127 10.27 -0.09 5.99
C PRO A 127 9.12 -0.99 5.52
N GLU A 128 9.31 -1.79 4.47
CA GLU A 128 8.28 -2.73 4.01
C GLU A 128 8.10 -3.91 4.98
N ARG A 129 6.93 -4.54 4.92
CA ARG A 129 6.61 -5.77 5.65
C ARG A 129 6.04 -6.84 4.74
N ASP A 130 6.20 -8.10 5.14
CA ASP A 130 5.37 -9.18 4.63
C ASP A 130 4.04 -9.26 5.41
N VAL A 131 3.17 -10.20 5.02
CA VAL A 131 1.86 -10.41 5.66
C VAL A 131 1.95 -10.99 7.06
N ARG A 132 3.13 -11.47 7.49
CA ARG A 132 3.47 -11.90 8.85
C ARG A 132 4.06 -10.76 9.70
N LEU A 133 4.17 -9.56 9.10
CA LEU A 133 4.73 -8.35 9.68
C LEU A 133 6.25 -8.38 9.92
N GLU A 134 6.96 -9.25 9.19
CA GLU A 134 8.41 -9.30 9.19
C GLU A 134 9.00 -8.27 8.23
N LYS A 135 10.15 -7.69 8.60
CA LYS A 135 10.80 -6.62 7.82
C LYS A 135 11.44 -7.18 6.55
N LEU A 136 11.14 -6.53 5.41
CA LEU A 136 11.72 -6.86 4.11
C LEU A 136 12.90 -5.94 3.76
N PRO A 137 13.82 -6.34 2.86
CA PRO A 137 15.03 -5.58 2.52
C PRO A 137 14.76 -4.40 1.55
N TYR A 138 13.50 -4.07 1.29
CA TYR A 138 13.05 -2.98 0.43
C TYR A 138 12.00 -2.10 1.15
N ARG A 139 11.51 -1.06 0.48
CA ARG A 139 10.67 -0.01 1.07
C ARG A 139 9.26 -0.01 0.51
N SER A 140 8.29 0.30 1.36
CA SER A 140 6.91 0.62 0.98
C SER A 140 6.77 2.13 0.78
N ILE A 141 5.97 2.55 -0.19
CA ILE A 141 5.58 3.97 -0.32
C ILE A 141 4.39 4.29 0.60
N GLN A 142 4.40 5.47 1.20
CA GLN A 142 3.28 6.07 1.91
C GLN A 142 3.13 7.52 1.44
N ILE A 143 1.91 7.90 1.08
CA ILE A 143 1.63 9.16 0.36
C ILE A 143 0.66 10.00 1.19
N GLY A 144 1.11 11.18 1.61
CA GLY A 144 0.39 12.15 2.40
C GLY A 144 -0.23 13.21 1.51
N ILE A 145 -1.56 13.23 1.45
CA ILE A 145 -2.36 14.17 0.67
C ILE A 145 -2.71 15.35 1.59
N PRO A 146 -2.20 16.57 1.32
CA PRO A 146 -2.40 17.73 2.17
C PRO A 146 -3.84 18.25 2.08
N ALA A 147 -4.25 19.05 3.08
CA ALA A 147 -5.61 19.58 3.16
C ALA A 147 -6.06 20.34 1.90
N GLY A 148 -5.16 21.10 1.26
CA GLY A 148 -5.44 21.84 0.04
C GLY A 148 -5.76 20.98 -1.19
N ILE A 149 -5.36 19.71 -1.20
CA ILE A 149 -5.60 18.75 -2.29
C ILE A 149 -6.68 17.73 -1.91
N CYS A 150 -6.82 17.43 -0.62
CA CYS A 150 -7.68 16.37 -0.08
C CYS A 150 -9.14 16.49 -0.56
N GLY A 151 -9.69 17.71 -0.63
CA GLY A 151 -11.05 17.96 -1.12
C GLY A 151 -11.29 17.46 -2.55
N GLY A 152 -10.43 17.88 -3.49
CA GLY A 152 -10.52 17.44 -4.89
C GLY A 152 -10.26 15.94 -5.03
N TRP A 153 -9.27 15.42 -4.30
CA TRP A 153 -8.98 13.98 -4.31
C TRP A 153 -10.17 13.13 -3.84
N VAL A 154 -10.84 13.51 -2.74
CA VAL A 154 -12.02 12.78 -2.25
C VAL A 154 -13.20 12.90 -3.21
N ALA A 155 -13.40 14.06 -3.83
CA ALA A 155 -14.55 14.31 -4.69
C ALA A 155 -14.43 13.61 -6.06
N GLU A 156 -13.23 13.56 -6.64
CA GLU A 156 -13.03 13.19 -8.05
C GLU A 156 -12.04 12.03 -8.23
N GLY A 157 -11.17 11.80 -7.25
CA GLY A 157 -10.07 10.83 -7.35
C GLY A 157 -10.43 9.41 -6.91
N ILE A 158 -11.62 9.19 -6.33
CA ILE A 158 -12.06 7.89 -5.80
C ILE A 158 -13.13 7.29 -6.71
N SER A 159 -12.86 6.11 -7.25
CA SER A 159 -13.80 5.36 -8.11
C SER A 159 -14.48 4.18 -7.40
N GLY A 160 -14.04 3.83 -6.18
CA GLY A 160 -14.70 2.81 -5.38
C GLY A 160 -14.11 2.66 -3.98
N ILE A 161 -14.93 2.23 -3.03
CA ILE A 161 -14.55 2.00 -1.63
C ILE A 161 -15.13 0.67 -1.14
N GLU A 162 -14.25 -0.23 -0.68
CA GLU A 162 -14.61 -1.53 -0.11
C GLU A 162 -14.08 -1.62 1.35
N ASP A 163 -14.93 -2.06 2.29
CA ASP A 163 -14.47 -2.46 3.63
C ASP A 163 -13.82 -3.86 3.56
N VAL A 164 -12.49 -3.91 3.68
CA VAL A 164 -11.70 -5.14 3.65
C VAL A 164 -11.28 -5.59 5.07
N THR A 165 -11.93 -5.08 6.11
CA THR A 165 -11.64 -5.41 7.51
C THR A 165 -11.78 -6.90 7.78
N ALA A 166 -12.83 -7.54 7.26
CA ALA A 166 -13.04 -8.98 7.43
C ALA A 166 -11.88 -9.79 6.85
N ARG A 167 -11.39 -9.40 5.66
CA ARG A 167 -10.21 -10.01 5.00
C ARG A 167 -8.96 -9.88 5.87
N ALA A 168 -8.70 -8.70 6.42
CA ALA A 168 -7.55 -8.46 7.30
C ALA A 168 -7.59 -9.31 8.59
N ARG A 169 -8.77 -9.41 9.22
CA ARG A 169 -8.95 -10.20 10.44
C ARG A 169 -8.83 -11.69 10.17
N GLU A 170 -9.38 -12.15 9.04
CA GLU A 170 -9.28 -13.53 8.61
C GLU A 170 -7.84 -13.94 8.29
N LEU A 171 -7.09 -13.08 7.58
CA LEU A 171 -5.65 -13.29 7.38
C LEU A 171 -4.90 -13.48 8.70
N LYS A 172 -5.16 -12.61 9.69
CA LYS A 172 -4.56 -12.73 11.02
C LYS A 172 -4.91 -14.07 11.69
N ARG A 173 -6.16 -14.51 11.58
CA ARG A 173 -6.65 -15.77 12.15
C ARG A 173 -5.95 -16.97 11.49
N VAL A 174 -5.92 -17.01 10.16
CA VAL A 174 -5.28 -18.09 9.39
C VAL A 174 -3.79 -18.18 9.71
N LEU A 175 -3.06 -17.05 9.76
CA LEU A 175 -1.64 -17.04 10.12
C LEU A 175 -1.37 -17.55 11.55
N ALA A 176 -2.29 -17.33 12.48
CA ALA A 176 -2.17 -17.83 13.86
C ALA A 176 -2.44 -19.34 13.96
N GLU A 177 -3.40 -19.86 13.19
CA GLU A 177 -3.76 -21.28 13.20
C GLU A 177 -2.85 -22.14 12.33
N ARG A 178 -2.26 -21.56 11.27
CA ARG A 178 -1.46 -22.23 10.25
C ARG A 178 -0.19 -21.43 9.98
N PRO A 179 0.80 -21.43 10.90
CA PRO A 179 1.99 -20.58 10.78
C PRO A 179 2.84 -20.87 9.52
N ASP A 180 2.80 -22.10 9.01
CA ASP A 180 3.53 -22.53 7.82
C ASP A 180 2.76 -22.32 6.50
N VAL A 181 1.57 -21.71 6.53
CA VAL A 181 0.80 -21.42 5.30
C VAL A 181 1.62 -20.51 4.38
N GLY A 182 1.72 -20.88 3.11
CA GLY A 182 2.45 -20.10 2.11
C GLY A 182 1.65 -18.92 1.57
N ASP A 183 2.35 -17.89 1.07
CA ASP A 183 1.71 -16.69 0.53
C ASP A 183 0.83 -17.00 -0.69
N ASP A 184 1.23 -17.96 -1.53
CA ASP A 184 0.43 -18.42 -2.67
C ASP A 184 -0.93 -18.96 -2.24
N GLU A 185 -0.98 -19.72 -1.15
CA GLU A 185 -2.25 -20.23 -0.63
C GLU A 185 -3.10 -19.10 -0.04
N LEU A 186 -2.49 -18.15 0.67
CA LEU A 186 -3.20 -16.98 1.19
C LEU A 186 -3.77 -16.10 0.06
N MET A 187 -3.10 -16.02 -1.09
CA MET A 187 -3.61 -15.38 -2.30
C MET A 187 -4.80 -16.14 -2.88
N VAL A 188 -4.73 -17.47 -2.99
CA VAL A 188 -5.84 -18.32 -3.44
C VAL A 188 -7.07 -18.20 -2.53
N LEU A 189 -6.86 -18.04 -1.22
CA LEU A 189 -7.92 -17.78 -0.25
C LEU A 189 -8.49 -16.35 -0.32
N GLY A 190 -7.91 -15.47 -1.16
CA GLY A 190 -8.32 -14.08 -1.28
C GLY A 190 -7.96 -13.21 -0.07
N LEU A 191 -7.04 -13.67 0.78
CA LEU A 191 -6.61 -12.98 2.00
C LEU A 191 -5.44 -12.01 1.75
N VAL A 192 -4.66 -12.30 0.71
CA VAL A 192 -3.55 -11.48 0.25
C VAL A 192 -3.83 -11.09 -1.20
N PRO A 193 -3.94 -9.78 -1.51
CA PRO A 193 -4.10 -9.35 -2.89
C PRO A 193 -2.81 -9.59 -3.68
N ALA A 194 -2.93 -9.93 -4.96
CA ALA A 194 -1.78 -10.02 -5.85
C ALA A 194 -1.24 -8.61 -6.13
N GLU A 195 -0.23 -8.20 -5.36
CA GLU A 195 0.47 -6.94 -5.54
C GLU A 195 1.66 -7.10 -6.48
N LYS A 196 1.68 -6.30 -7.53
CA LYS A 196 2.73 -6.29 -8.55
C LYS A 196 3.34 -4.88 -8.65
N GLU A 197 4.49 -4.77 -9.30
CA GLU A 197 5.10 -3.47 -9.58
C GLU A 197 4.12 -2.59 -10.38
N PHE A 198 3.84 -1.41 -9.86
CA PHE A 198 3.14 -0.35 -10.57
C PHE A 198 4.18 0.57 -11.20
N LEU A 199 4.37 0.44 -12.51
CA LEU A 199 5.29 1.28 -13.27
C LEU A 199 4.78 2.71 -13.34
N VAL A 200 5.67 3.67 -13.12
CA VAL A 200 5.37 5.09 -13.22
C VAL A 200 6.18 5.72 -14.36
N PRO A 201 5.69 6.80 -14.96
CA PRO A 201 6.48 7.63 -15.87
C PRO A 201 7.83 8.06 -15.26
N GLU A 202 8.84 8.26 -16.10
CA GLU A 202 10.22 8.60 -15.68
C GLU A 202 10.26 9.85 -14.81
N ASP A 203 9.50 10.90 -15.16
CA ASP A 203 9.40 12.14 -14.38
C ASP A 203 8.93 11.87 -12.94
N VAL A 204 7.99 10.94 -12.76
CA VAL A 204 7.53 10.52 -11.43
C VAL A 204 8.58 9.65 -10.74
N GLY A 205 9.24 8.75 -11.48
CA GLY A 205 10.35 7.95 -10.96
C GLY A 205 11.46 8.82 -10.36
N ASP A 206 11.84 9.90 -11.05
CA ASP A 206 12.83 10.87 -10.62
C ASP A 206 12.41 11.60 -9.35
N ILE A 207 11.18 12.12 -9.29
CA ILE A 207 10.62 12.77 -8.09
C ILE A 207 10.67 11.83 -6.88
N LEU A 208 10.34 10.56 -7.09
CA LEU A 208 10.27 9.56 -6.03
C LEU A 208 11.62 8.91 -5.71
N GLY A 209 12.67 9.22 -6.47
CA GLY A 209 13.98 8.60 -6.36
C GLY A 209 13.90 7.07 -6.51
N ILE A 210 13.07 6.59 -7.43
CA ILE A 210 13.03 5.19 -7.87
C ILE A 210 14.20 4.97 -8.84
N GLY A 211 14.94 3.88 -8.68
CA GLY A 211 16.13 3.61 -9.50
C GLY A 211 17.38 4.42 -9.14
N SER A 212 17.29 5.41 -8.24
CA SER A 212 18.48 6.12 -7.75
C SER A 212 19.21 5.30 -6.69
N PHE A 213 20.48 4.97 -6.95
CA PHE A 213 21.38 4.27 -6.03
C PHE A 213 21.99 5.19 -4.97
N LEU A 214 21.25 6.21 -4.51
CA LEU A 214 21.72 7.03 -3.40
C LEU A 214 21.68 6.17 -2.13
N LYS A 215 22.84 5.57 -1.83
CA LYS A 215 23.20 5.14 -0.48
C LYS A 215 23.07 6.37 0.41
N ILE A 216 22.01 6.42 1.19
CA ILE A 216 21.91 7.35 2.30
C ILE A 216 22.64 6.63 3.44
N ASP A 217 23.84 7.11 3.73
CA ASP A 217 24.65 6.72 4.89
C ASP A 217 23.94 7.04 6.22
#